data_AF-A0AAW4D2E9-F1
#
_entry.id   AF-A0AAW4D2E9-F1
#
_cell.length_a   1.000
_cell.length_b   1.000
_cell.length_c   1.000
_cell.angle_alpha   90.00
_cell.angle_beta   90.00
_cell.angle_gamma   90.00
#
_symmetry.space_group_name_H-M   'P 1'
#
loop_
_entity.id
_entity.type
_entity.pdbx_description
1 polymer ?
#
loop_
_entity_poly.entity_id
_entity_poly.type
_entity_poly.pdbx_seq_one_letter_code
_entity_poly.pdbx_strand_id
1 'polypeptide(L)'
;MSRLGCRLLGWTYVDSADINQLLEIAELQLALTIHDDADIQDRCIRAENLELHTKLADWNTTIIPALSSDLREILGRPNLTCHHIAKAQRIMGLTIAPNAEVKQAVVIHWPLGHTLRHGADWRQRVTAELAKAGNTLKA
;
A
#
# COMPACT_ATOMS: atom_id res chain seq x y z
N MET A 1 -7.95 85.44 39.56
CA MET A 1 -6.51 85.66 39.32
C MET A 1 -5.81 84.38 39.79
N SER A 2 -5.09 83.58 39.02
CA SER A 2 -4.68 83.65 37.62
C SER A 2 -4.42 82.20 37.17
N ARG A 3 -4.78 81.92 35.91
CA ARG A 3 -4.49 80.66 35.20
C ARG A 3 -3.01 80.59 34.84
N LEU A 4 -2.39 79.44 35.10
CA LEU A 4 -1.24 78.87 34.37
C LEU A 4 -1.59 77.38 34.25
N GLY A 5 -1.99 76.80 33.12
CA GLY A 5 -1.60 77.10 31.75
C GLY A 5 -0.48 76.17 31.30
N CYS A 6 -0.67 74.84 31.39
CA CYS A 6 0.19 73.88 30.71
C CYS A 6 -0.69 72.93 29.88
N ARG A 7 -0.74 73.18 28.57
CA ARG A 7 -1.30 72.27 27.57
C ARG A 7 -0.34 71.09 27.45
N LEU A 8 -0.67 69.97 28.09
CA LEU A 8 -0.09 68.68 27.73
C LEU A 8 -1.01 68.01 26.72
N LEU A 9 -0.39 67.61 25.62
CA LEU A 9 -0.97 66.91 24.48
C LEU A 9 -1.81 65.72 24.96
N GLY A 10 -2.95 65.49 24.31
CA GLY A 10 -3.95 64.49 24.69
C GLY A 10 -3.42 63.06 24.69
N TRP A 11 -2.81 62.65 25.81
CA TRP A 11 -2.57 61.27 26.17
C TRP A 11 -3.56 60.97 27.29
N THR A 12 -4.60 60.20 27.00
CA THR A 12 -5.43 59.62 28.04
C THR A 12 -4.54 58.68 28.84
N TYR A 13 -4.37 58.97 30.14
CA TYR A 13 -3.68 58.08 31.07
C TYR A 13 -4.44 56.76 31.11
N VAL A 14 -3.86 55.71 30.55
CA VAL A 14 -4.39 54.34 30.63
C VAL A 14 -3.99 53.81 32.01
N ASP A 15 -4.97 53.37 32.81
CA ASP A 15 -4.68 52.87 34.15
C ASP A 15 -3.81 51.60 34.04
N SER A 16 -2.93 51.40 35.02
CA SER A 16 -2.14 50.17 35.15
C SER A 16 -3.01 48.91 35.14
N ALA A 17 -4.24 48.99 35.66
CA ALA A 17 -5.23 47.92 35.60
C ALA A 17 -5.70 47.62 34.16
N ASP A 18 -5.93 48.67 33.35
CA ASP A 18 -6.32 48.52 31.94
C ASP A 18 -5.17 47.95 31.10
N ILE A 19 -3.92 48.32 31.40
CA ILE A 19 -2.73 47.78 30.74
C ILE A 19 -2.57 46.28 31.01
N ASN A 20 -2.76 45.85 32.27
CA ASN A 20 -2.67 44.44 32.64
C ASN A 20 -3.79 43.61 31.97
N GLN A 21 -5.00 44.16 31.91
CA GLN A 21 -6.11 43.49 31.24
C GLN A 21 -5.90 43.36 29.72
N LEU A 22 -5.33 44.39 29.08
CA LEU A 22 -4.96 44.34 27.66
C LEU A 22 -3.84 43.33 27.38
N LEU A 23 -2.88 43.18 28.30
CA LEU A 23 -1.81 42.19 28.21
C LEU A 23 -2.37 40.76 28.28
N GLU A 24 -3.26 40.48 29.23
CA GLU A 24 -3.92 39.17 29.36
C GLU A 24 -4.73 38.81 28.11
N ILE A 25 -5.46 39.78 27.53
CA ILE A 25 -6.21 39.57 26.28
C ILE A 25 -5.27 39.24 25.12
N ALA A 26 -4.15 39.95 24.99
CA ALA A 26 -3.17 39.71 23.94
C ALA A 26 -2.50 38.33 24.07
N GLU A 27 -2.18 37.91 25.29
CA GLU A 27 -1.63 36.58 25.58
C GLU A 27 -2.63 35.46 25.23
N LEU A 28 -3.90 35.63 25.59
CA LEU A 28 -4.96 34.67 25.24
C LEU A 28 -5.18 34.58 23.74
N GLN A 29 -5.16 35.70 23.02
CA GLN A 29 -5.29 35.73 21.55
C GLN A 29 -4.12 35.01 20.87
N LEU A 30 -2.89 35.26 21.33
CA LEU A 30 -1.70 34.59 20.81
C LEU A 30 -1.78 33.06 21.04
N ALA A 31 -2.19 32.64 22.23
CA ALA A 31 -2.37 31.22 22.55
C ALA A 31 -3.45 30.57 21.67
N LEU A 32 -4.56 31.27 21.42
CA LEU A 32 -5.63 30.78 20.54
C LEU A 32 -5.14 30.62 19.09
N THR A 33 -4.41 31.60 18.57
CA THR A 33 -3.83 31.55 17.21
C THR A 33 -2.84 30.39 17.06
N ILE A 34 -1.95 30.18 18.04
CA ILE A 34 -1.00 29.07 18.02
C ILE A 34 -1.73 27.71 18.04
N HIS A 35 -2.82 27.60 18.81
CA HIS A 35 -3.62 26.38 18.85
C HIS A 35 -4.33 26.12 17.51
N ASP A 36 -4.95 27.14 16.93
CA ASP A 36 -5.61 27.04 15.62
C ASP A 36 -4.63 26.64 14.51
N ASP A 37 -3.41 27.20 14.51
CA ASP A 37 -2.36 26.85 13.55
C ASP A 37 -1.93 25.38 13.67
N ALA A 38 -1.79 24.87 14.91
CA ALA A 38 -1.48 23.47 15.15
C ALA A 38 -2.58 22.53 14.65
N ASP A 39 -3.85 22.88 14.90
CA ASP A 39 -5.01 22.10 14.45
C ASP A 39 -5.18 22.15 12.92
N ILE A 40 -4.88 23.29 12.29
CA ILE A 40 -4.84 23.42 10.83
C ILE A 40 -3.76 22.51 10.26
N GLN A 41 -2.55 22.57 10.81
CA GLN A 41 -1.43 21.76 10.31
C GLN A 41 -1.68 20.26 10.45
N ASP A 42 -2.21 19.83 11.58
CA ASP A 42 -2.59 18.45 11.85
C ASP A 42 -3.70 17.94 10.90
N ARG A 43 -4.69 18.80 10.57
CA ARG A 43 -5.69 18.49 9.52
C ARG A 43 -5.07 18.37 8.13
N CYS A 44 -4.19 19.28 7.75
CA CYS A 44 -3.51 19.24 6.45
C CYS A 44 -2.68 17.96 6.30
N ILE A 45 -1.89 17.61 7.32
CA ILE A 45 -1.08 16.39 7.33
C ILE A 45 -1.96 15.14 7.19
N ARG A 46 -3.10 15.07 7.90
CA ARG A 46 -4.05 13.96 7.75
C ARG A 46 -4.63 13.85 6.34
N ALA A 47 -5.00 14.98 5.74
CA ALA A 47 -5.56 15.00 4.39
C ALA A 47 -4.54 14.52 3.35
N GLU A 48 -3.30 14.98 3.44
CA GLU A 48 -2.21 14.55 2.56
C GLU A 48 -1.90 13.05 2.74
N ASN A 49 -1.82 12.56 3.98
CA ASN A 49 -1.64 11.13 4.25
C ASN A 49 -2.78 10.29 3.66
N LEU A 50 -4.03 10.74 3.75
CA LEU A 50 -5.17 10.04 3.15
C LEU A 50 -5.07 9.98 1.62
N GLU A 51 -4.64 11.07 0.99
CA GLU A 51 -4.41 11.12 -0.46
C GLU A 51 -3.30 10.13 -0.86
N LEU A 52 -2.19 10.09 -0.12
CA LEU A 52 -1.09 9.15 -0.35
C LEU A 52 -1.55 7.70 -0.19
N HIS A 53 -2.33 7.39 0.84
CA HIS A 53 -2.89 6.05 1.03
C HIS A 53 -3.81 5.64 -0.12
N THR A 54 -4.61 6.57 -0.63
CA THR A 54 -5.50 6.32 -1.78
C THR A 54 -4.68 6.06 -3.05
N LYS A 55 -3.67 6.89 -3.32
CA LYS A 55 -2.75 6.71 -4.46
C LYS A 55 -2.00 5.37 -4.38
N LEU A 56 -1.53 5.00 -3.19
CA LEU A 56 -0.83 3.74 -2.98
C LEU A 56 -1.76 2.52 -3.18
N ALA A 57 -3.02 2.61 -2.73
CA ALA A 57 -4.01 1.56 -2.93
C ALA A 57 -4.31 1.36 -4.43
N ASP A 58 -4.49 2.45 -5.19
CA ASP A 58 -4.71 2.40 -6.64
C ASP A 58 -3.50 1.83 -7.39
N TRP A 59 -2.29 2.27 -7.00
CA TRP A 59 -1.04 1.77 -7.57
C TRP A 59 -0.85 0.26 -7.33
N ASN A 60 -1.11 -0.21 -6.11
CA ASN A 60 -1.05 -1.63 -5.78
C ASN A 60 -2.05 -2.46 -6.59
N THR A 61 -3.25 -1.93 -6.83
CA THR A 61 -4.30 -2.60 -7.61
C THR A 61 -3.93 -2.69 -9.09
N THR A 62 -3.22 -1.70 -9.60
CA THR A 62 -2.81 -1.64 -11.02
C THR A 62 -1.65 -2.59 -11.33
N ILE A 63 -0.72 -2.80 -10.39
CA ILE A 63 0.52 -3.55 -10.65
C ILE A 63 0.41 -5.03 -10.29
N ILE A 64 -0.31 -5.36 -9.21
CA ILE A 64 -0.39 -6.73 -8.72
C ILE A 64 -1.71 -7.34 -9.21
N PRO A 65 -1.71 -8.23 -10.21
CA PRO A 65 -2.93 -8.88 -10.64
C PRO A 65 -3.58 -9.62 -9.47
N ALA A 66 -4.91 -9.60 -9.42
CA ALA A 66 -5.66 -10.29 -8.38
C ALA A 66 -5.23 -11.77 -8.30
N LEU A 67 -4.89 -12.23 -7.09
CA LEU A 67 -4.51 -13.62 -6.84
C LEU A 67 -5.76 -14.52 -6.90
N SER A 68 -6.13 -14.89 -8.12
CA SER A 68 -7.27 -15.76 -8.40
C SER A 68 -7.09 -17.15 -7.77
N SER A 69 -8.19 -17.89 -7.63
CA SER A 69 -8.14 -19.27 -7.12
C SER A 69 -7.21 -20.16 -7.93
N ASP A 70 -7.21 -20.00 -9.26
CA ASP A 70 -6.36 -20.78 -10.15
C ASP A 70 -4.89 -20.39 -10.02
N LEU A 71 -4.57 -19.09 -9.93
CA LEU A 71 -3.20 -18.65 -9.67
C LEU A 71 -2.69 -19.15 -8.32
N ARG A 72 -3.54 -19.13 -7.28
CA ARG A 72 -3.18 -19.66 -5.96
C ARG A 72 -2.87 -21.16 -6.02
N GLU A 73 -3.68 -21.94 -6.75
CA GLU A 73 -3.42 -23.36 -6.93
C GLU A 73 -2.11 -23.59 -7.69
N ILE A 74 -1.92 -22.90 -8.82
CA ILE A 74 -0.73 -23.06 -9.67
C ILE A 74 0.55 -22.72 -8.90
N LEU A 75 0.55 -21.57 -8.21
CA LEU A 75 1.70 -21.11 -7.43
C LEU A 75 1.95 -21.98 -6.19
N GLY A 76 0.93 -22.67 -5.66
CA GLY A 76 1.05 -23.58 -4.52
C GLY A 76 1.57 -24.98 -4.86
N ARG A 77 1.36 -25.47 -6.09
CA ARG A 77 1.78 -26.83 -6.52
C ARG A 77 3.26 -27.16 -6.27
N PRO A 78 4.23 -26.26 -6.49
CA PRO A 78 5.63 -26.55 -6.26
C PRO A 78 5.99 -26.91 -4.80
N ASN A 79 5.27 -26.41 -3.81
CA ASN A 79 5.64 -26.58 -2.40
C ASN A 79 5.70 -28.04 -1.95
N LEU A 80 4.90 -28.92 -2.56
CA LEU A 80 4.84 -30.35 -2.19
C LEU A 80 5.06 -31.30 -3.38
N THR A 81 4.77 -30.85 -4.60
CA THR A 81 4.72 -31.75 -5.78
C THR A 81 5.72 -31.40 -6.88
N CYS A 82 6.61 -30.42 -6.66
CA CYS A 82 7.57 -29.95 -7.66
C CYS A 82 8.40 -31.09 -8.26
N HIS A 83 8.92 -31.99 -7.43
CA HIS A 83 9.71 -33.13 -7.91
C HIS A 83 8.90 -34.05 -8.83
N HIS A 84 7.66 -34.39 -8.44
CA HIS A 84 6.80 -35.29 -9.21
C HIS A 84 6.36 -34.67 -10.55
N ILE A 85 5.97 -33.39 -10.54
CA ILE A 85 5.57 -32.69 -11.76
C ILE A 85 6.77 -32.52 -12.69
N ALA A 86 7.94 -32.13 -12.19
CA ALA A 86 9.14 -32.01 -13.01
C ALA A 86 9.55 -33.36 -13.63
N LYS A 87 9.37 -34.48 -12.91
CA LYS A 87 9.59 -35.82 -13.46
C LYS A 87 8.62 -36.13 -14.59
N ALA A 88 7.32 -35.84 -14.41
CA ALA A 88 6.33 -36.02 -15.46
C ALA A 88 6.62 -35.15 -16.70
N GLN A 89 7.01 -33.88 -16.50
CA GLN A 89 7.38 -32.97 -17.58
C GLN A 89 8.61 -33.45 -18.37
N ARG A 90 9.60 -34.09 -17.72
CA ARG A 90 10.72 -34.72 -18.44
C ARG A 90 10.28 -35.84 -19.38
N ILE A 91 9.28 -36.63 -18.98
CA ILE A 91 8.70 -37.70 -19.81
C ILE A 91 7.92 -37.12 -20.98
N MET A 92 7.28 -35.97 -20.77
CA MET A 92 6.64 -35.20 -21.83
C MET A 92 7.67 -34.59 -22.81
N GLY A 93 8.98 -34.77 -22.59
CA GLY A 93 10.05 -34.33 -23.46
C GLY A 93 10.73 -33.03 -23.06
N LEU A 94 10.43 -32.46 -21.89
CA LEU A 94 11.09 -31.23 -21.42
C LEU A 94 12.45 -31.51 -20.79
N THR A 95 13.48 -30.80 -21.24
CA THR A 95 14.77 -30.75 -20.57
C THR A 95 14.71 -29.75 -19.41
N ILE A 96 14.80 -30.23 -18.17
CA ILE A 96 14.72 -29.41 -16.96
C ILE A 96 16.04 -29.50 -16.20
N ALA A 97 16.73 -28.36 -16.08
CA ALA A 97 17.97 -28.23 -15.31
C ALA A 97 17.80 -28.70 -13.85
N PRO A 98 18.86 -29.19 -13.19
CA PRO A 98 18.77 -29.69 -11.82
C PRO A 98 18.55 -28.59 -10.79
N ASN A 99 18.89 -27.34 -11.14
CA ASN A 99 18.68 -26.13 -10.34
C ASN A 99 17.22 -26.03 -9.85
N ALA A 100 17.04 -25.67 -8.57
CA ALA A 100 15.73 -25.68 -7.91
C ALA A 100 14.81 -24.57 -8.45
N GLU A 101 15.36 -23.38 -8.66
CA GLU A 101 14.66 -22.20 -9.18
C GLU A 101 14.12 -22.45 -10.60
N VAL A 102 14.97 -23.00 -11.49
CA VAL A 102 14.60 -23.36 -12.87
C VAL A 102 13.52 -24.44 -12.87
N LYS A 103 13.66 -25.44 -12.01
CA LYS A 103 12.68 -26.52 -11.89
C LYS A 103 11.31 -26.00 -11.45
N GLN A 104 11.28 -25.14 -10.42
CA GLN A 104 10.04 -24.51 -9.97
C GLN A 104 9.42 -23.63 -11.06
N ALA A 105 10.24 -22.84 -11.77
CA ALA A 105 9.76 -21.99 -12.86
C ALA A 105 9.07 -22.81 -13.97
N VAL A 106 9.66 -23.93 -14.40
CA VAL A 106 9.04 -24.81 -15.43
C VAL A 106 7.75 -25.46 -14.92
N VAL A 107 7.72 -25.88 -13.65
CA VAL A 107 6.54 -26.48 -13.02
C VAL A 107 5.38 -25.48 -12.94
N ILE A 108 5.64 -24.20 -12.68
CA ILE A 108 4.63 -23.13 -12.63
C ILE A 108 4.21 -22.67 -14.02
N HIS A 109 5.19 -22.46 -14.92
CA HIS A 109 4.96 -21.87 -16.23
C HIS A 109 4.05 -22.74 -17.10
N TRP A 110 4.18 -24.06 -17.01
CA TRP A 110 3.39 -25.01 -17.81
C TRP A 110 1.87 -24.93 -17.55
N PRO A 111 1.35 -25.09 -16.31
CA PRO A 111 -0.07 -24.93 -16.05
C PRO A 111 -0.54 -23.47 -16.23
N LEU A 112 0.34 -22.49 -16.03
CA LEU A 112 0.03 -21.09 -16.33
C LEU A 112 -0.23 -20.88 -17.83
N GLY A 113 0.59 -21.49 -18.69
CA GLY A 113 0.35 -21.51 -20.15
C GLY A 113 -0.99 -22.14 -20.51
N HIS A 114 -1.39 -23.22 -19.82
CA HIS A 114 -2.70 -23.84 -19.99
C HIS A 114 -3.85 -22.91 -19.56
N THR A 115 -3.73 -22.19 -18.44
CA THR A 115 -4.75 -21.18 -18.05
C THR A 115 -4.89 -20.09 -19.11
N LEU A 116 -3.79 -19.58 -19.65
CA LEU A 116 -3.81 -18.52 -20.66
C LEU A 116 -4.42 -19.00 -21.98
N ARG A 117 -4.21 -20.26 -22.35
CA ARG A 117 -4.69 -20.82 -23.64
C ARG A 117 -6.11 -21.38 -23.57
N HIS A 118 -6.49 -21.96 -22.44
CA HIS A 118 -7.70 -22.80 -22.34
C HIS A 118 -8.68 -22.34 -21.26
N GLY A 119 -8.39 -21.26 -20.54
CA GLY A 119 -9.28 -20.73 -19.50
C GLY A 119 -9.66 -21.82 -18.50
N ALA A 120 -10.95 -21.99 -18.23
CA ALA A 120 -11.49 -22.92 -17.24
C ALA A 120 -11.08 -24.40 -17.44
N ASP A 121 -10.77 -24.82 -18.67
CA ASP A 121 -10.43 -26.21 -18.99
C ASP A 121 -8.99 -26.60 -18.61
N TRP A 122 -8.19 -25.64 -18.16
CA TRP A 122 -6.76 -25.85 -17.88
C TRP A 122 -6.51 -27.02 -16.92
N ARG A 123 -7.34 -27.14 -15.88
CA ARG A 123 -7.15 -28.13 -14.80
C ARG A 123 -7.36 -29.55 -15.33
N GLN A 124 -8.37 -29.74 -16.18
CA GLN A 124 -8.63 -31.03 -16.81
C GLN A 124 -7.47 -31.44 -17.72
N ARG A 125 -6.94 -30.51 -18.51
CA ARG A 125 -5.83 -30.75 -19.45
C ARG A 125 -4.54 -31.10 -18.73
N VAL A 126 -4.15 -30.29 -17.75
CA VAL A 126 -2.99 -30.54 -16.88
C VAL A 126 -3.10 -31.91 -16.20
N THR A 127 -4.27 -32.25 -15.68
CA THR A 127 -4.50 -33.55 -15.01
C THR A 127 -4.38 -34.71 -15.99
N ALA A 128 -4.96 -34.60 -17.19
CA ALA A 128 -4.88 -35.63 -18.22
C ALA A 128 -3.43 -35.86 -18.70
N GLU A 129 -2.66 -34.78 -18.90
CA GLU A 129 -1.25 -34.85 -19.27
C GLU A 129 -0.42 -35.52 -18.17
N LEU A 130 -0.62 -35.15 -16.89
CA LEU A 130 0.05 -35.80 -15.76
C LEU A 130 -0.30 -37.28 -15.65
N ALA A 131 -1.57 -37.66 -15.82
CA ALA A 131 -1.99 -39.04 -15.79
C ALA A 131 -1.32 -39.85 -16.91
N LYS A 132 -1.25 -39.29 -18.12
CA LYS A 132 -0.57 -39.91 -19.27
C LYS A 132 0.91 -40.16 -18.97
N ALA A 133 1.63 -39.14 -18.48
CA ALA A 133 3.03 -39.27 -18.11
C ALA A 133 3.25 -40.26 -16.94
N GLY A 134 2.32 -40.27 -15.98
CA GLY A 134 2.33 -41.22 -14.86
C GLY A 134 2.15 -42.68 -15.31
N ASN A 135 1.34 -42.94 -16.33
CA ASN A 135 1.20 -44.29 -16.90
C ASN A 135 2.48 -44.74 -17.61
N THR A 136 3.17 -43.82 -18.30
CA THR A 136 4.47 -44.11 -18.91
C THR A 136 5.56 -44.43 -17.89
N LEU A 137 5.46 -43.97 -16.63
CA LEU A 137 6.39 -44.37 -15.56
C LEU A 137 6.15 -45.78 -15.02
N LYS A 138 4.95 -46.32 -15.21
CA LYS A 138 4.54 -47.62 -14.67
C LYS A 138 4.70 -48.75 -15.70
N ALA A 139 4.75 -48.41 -16.98
CA ALA A 139 5.04 -49.31 -18.09
C ALA A 139 6.55 -49.57 -18.19
#